data_AF-A0A0P9WAF2-F1
#
_entry.id   AF-A0A0P9WAF2-F1
#
_cell.length_a   1.000
_cell.length_b   1.000
_cell.length_c   1.000
_cell.angle_alpha   90.00
_cell.angle_beta   90.00
_cell.angle_gamma   90.00
#
_symmetry.space_group_name_H-M   'P 1'
#
loop_
_entity.id
_entity.type
_entity.pdbx_description
1 polymer ?
#
loop_
_entity_poly.entity_id
_entity_poly.type
_entity_poly.pdbx_seq_one_letter_code
_entity_poly.pdbx_strand_id
1 'polypeptide(L)'
;MMSVKTQDAATLDRAADLYYAQQLGHSAVRENDFATLKAEFVKGYGTDQEALEYFNAGVDEESACRTALGMTPGQYQKHYAAKVQALADRRDAIHAASLGR
;
A
#
# COMPACT_ATOMS: atom_id res chain seq x y z
N MET A 1 -3.70 36.61 -2.10
CA MET A 1 -2.49 35.80 -1.82
C MET A 1 -2.87 34.73 -0.81
N MET A 2 -3.02 33.47 -1.22
CA MET A 2 -3.20 32.38 -0.27
C MET A 2 -1.83 31.99 0.27
N SER A 3 -1.57 32.27 1.55
CA SER A 3 -0.41 31.72 2.26
C SER A 3 -0.53 30.21 2.28
N VAL A 4 0.31 29.53 1.51
CA VAL A 4 0.56 28.10 1.66
C VAL A 4 1.12 27.93 3.06
N LYS A 5 0.29 27.42 3.98
CA LYS A 5 0.75 27.00 5.30
C LYS A 5 1.75 25.86 5.07
N THR A 6 3.03 26.13 5.26
CA THR A 6 4.05 25.10 5.37
C THR A 6 3.61 24.16 6.49
N GLN A 7 3.21 22.94 6.12
CA GLN A 7 2.99 21.88 7.09
C GLN A 7 4.33 21.63 7.80
N ASP A 8 4.28 21.54 9.13
CA ASP A 8 5.46 21.24 9.95
C ASP A 8 5.99 19.85 9.59
N ALA A 9 7.31 19.66 9.60
CA ALA A 9 7.96 18.41 9.19
C ALA A 9 7.43 17.22 9.99
N ALA A 10 7.12 17.41 11.28
CA ALA A 10 6.50 16.39 12.13
C ALA A 10 5.10 15.96 11.66
N THR A 11 4.33 16.87 11.05
CA THR A 11 3.01 16.55 10.48
C THR A 11 3.13 15.72 9.20
N LEU A 12 4.13 16.03 8.38
CA LEU A 12 4.43 15.26 7.16
C LEU A 12 4.95 13.86 7.49
N ASP A 13 5.83 13.76 8.49
CA ASP A 13 6.36 12.49 8.99
C ASP A 13 5.22 11.60 9.50
N ARG A 14 4.32 12.15 10.32
CA ARG A 14 3.15 11.42 10.78
C ARG A 14 2.22 10.99 9.64
N ALA A 15 1.99 11.85 8.65
CA ALA A 15 1.17 11.48 7.51
C ALA A 15 1.80 10.35 6.68
N ALA A 16 3.13 10.34 6.55
CA ALA A 16 3.86 9.26 5.89
C ALA A 16 3.75 7.94 6.66
N ASP A 17 3.85 7.98 7.99
CA ASP A 17 3.67 6.83 8.86
C ASP A 17 2.27 6.23 8.72
N LEU A 18 1.22 7.05 8.80
CA LEU A 18 -0.16 6.57 8.67
C LEU A 18 -0.44 6.02 7.27
N TYR A 19 0.12 6.66 6.25
CA TYR A 19 0.06 6.17 4.88
C TYR A 19 0.73 4.79 4.74
N TYR A 20 1.91 4.60 5.34
CA TYR A 20 2.61 3.32 5.31
C TYR A 20 1.83 2.22 6.05
N ALA A 21 1.23 2.54 7.20
CA ALA A 21 0.35 1.61 7.92
C ALA A 21 -0.83 1.14 7.05
N GLN A 22 -1.46 2.07 6.32
CA GLN A 22 -2.53 1.74 5.37
C GLN A 22 -2.03 0.85 4.22
N GLN A 23 -0.85 1.13 3.65
CA GLN A 23 -0.26 0.30 2.58
C GLN A 23 0.09 -1.11 3.05
N LEU A 24 0.51 -1.29 4.31
CA LEU A 24 0.68 -2.63 4.90
C LEU A 24 -0.66 -3.37 4.96
N GLY A 25 -1.74 -2.67 5.32
CA GLY A 25 -3.10 -3.23 5.30
C GLY A 25 -3.55 -3.66 3.90
N HIS A 26 -3.33 -2.83 2.87
CA HIS A 26 -3.60 -3.21 1.48
C HIS A 26 -2.79 -4.46 1.08
N SER A 27 -1.50 -4.49 1.44
CA SER A 27 -0.58 -5.58 1.08
C SER A 27 -0.99 -6.90 1.73
N ALA A 28 -1.51 -6.87 2.97
CA ALA A 28 -2.00 -8.05 3.67
C ALA A 28 -3.09 -8.81 2.89
N VAL A 29 -3.94 -8.08 2.17
CA VAL A 29 -4.98 -8.64 1.32
C VAL A 29 -4.44 -9.08 -0.04
N ARG A 30 -3.58 -8.26 -0.67
CA ARG A 30 -2.99 -8.55 -1.99
C ARG A 30 -2.11 -9.78 -1.96
N GLU A 31 -1.31 -9.94 -0.92
CA GLU A 31 -0.35 -11.03 -0.76
C GLU A 31 -0.98 -12.26 -0.10
N ASN A 32 -2.19 -12.11 0.45
CA ASN A 32 -2.87 -13.13 1.24
C ASN A 32 -2.01 -13.63 2.41
N ASP A 33 -1.22 -12.74 3.01
CA ASP A 33 -0.32 -13.01 4.13
C ASP A 33 -0.59 -12.03 5.29
N PHE A 34 -1.79 -12.13 5.84
CA PHE A 34 -2.21 -11.25 6.92
C PHE A 34 -1.37 -11.42 8.20
N ALA A 35 -0.98 -12.65 8.53
CA ALA A 35 -0.29 -12.94 9.78
C ALA A 35 1.10 -12.30 9.82
N THR A 36 1.89 -12.46 8.75
CA THR A 36 3.23 -11.88 8.66
C THR A 36 3.17 -10.35 8.66
N LEU A 37 2.32 -9.77 7.80
CA LEU A 37 2.22 -8.31 7.68
C LEU A 37 1.63 -7.66 8.93
N LYS A 38 0.76 -8.37 9.67
CA LYS A 38 0.31 -7.90 10.98
C LYS A 38 1.44 -7.91 12.02
N ALA A 39 2.29 -8.93 12.01
CA ALA A 39 3.45 -8.97 12.90
C ALA A 39 4.46 -7.86 12.56
N GLU A 40 4.68 -7.57 11.29
CA GLU A 40 5.50 -6.43 10.84
C GLU A 40 4.92 -5.09 11.27
N PHE A 41 3.60 -4.90 11.11
CA PHE A 41 2.90 -3.73 11.64
C PHE A 41 3.14 -3.57 13.14
N VAL A 42 2.94 -4.63 13.94
CA VAL A 42 3.14 -4.59 15.40
C VAL A 42 4.59 -4.27 15.75
N LYS A 43 5.56 -4.76 14.96
CA LYS A 43 6.99 -4.46 15.18
C LYS A 43 7.33 -2.98 14.89
N GLY A 44 6.72 -2.37 13.88
CA GLY A 44 6.97 -0.98 13.49
C GLY A 44 6.21 0.04 14.35
N TYR A 45 4.94 -0.24 14.64
CA TYR A 45 4.01 0.72 15.25
C TYR A 45 3.61 0.37 16.69
N GLY A 46 3.92 -0.83 17.17
CA GLY A 46 3.60 -1.26 18.53
C GLY A 46 2.10 -1.22 18.81
N THR A 47 1.72 -0.33 19.74
CA THR A 47 0.33 -0.12 20.20
C THR A 47 -0.27 1.20 19.69
N ASP A 48 0.30 1.79 18.64
CA ASP A 48 -0.25 3.00 18.02
C ASP A 48 -1.65 2.73 17.44
N GLN A 49 -2.66 3.28 18.11
CA GLN A 49 -4.05 3.04 17.78
C GLN A 49 -4.45 3.69 16.46
N GLU A 50 -3.93 4.88 16.17
CA GLU A 50 -4.24 5.57 14.91
C GLU A 50 -3.61 4.81 13.74
N ALA A 51 -2.34 4.38 13.86
CA ALA A 51 -1.73 3.52 12.84
C ALA A 51 -2.50 2.20 12.65
N LEU A 52 -3.06 1.63 13.71
CA LEU A 52 -3.89 0.43 13.65
C LEU A 52 -5.20 0.66 12.88
N GLU A 53 -5.83 1.82 13.08
CA GLU A 53 -7.02 2.22 12.33
C GLU A 53 -6.72 2.34 10.84
N TYR A 54 -5.60 2.97 10.47
CA TYR A 54 -5.18 3.06 9.06
C TYR A 54 -4.83 1.70 8.46
N PHE A 55 -4.15 0.82 9.20
CA PHE A 55 -3.90 -0.54 8.78
C PHE A 55 -5.21 -1.29 8.48
N ASN A 56 -6.17 -1.24 9.41
CA ASN A 56 -7.46 -1.92 9.24
C ASN A 56 -8.26 -1.31 8.08
N ALA A 57 -8.24 0.02 7.91
CA ALA A 57 -8.86 0.69 6.78
C ALA A 57 -8.28 0.20 5.45
N GLY A 58 -6.95 0.02 5.35
CA GLY A 58 -6.33 -0.57 4.17
C GLY A 58 -6.81 -2.00 3.91
N VAL A 59 -6.91 -2.84 4.94
CA VAL A 59 -7.45 -4.21 4.80
C VAL A 59 -8.87 -4.20 4.26
N ASP A 60 -9.72 -3.32 4.78
CA ASP A 60 -11.13 -3.21 4.39
C ASP A 60 -11.29 -2.69 2.95
N GLU A 61 -10.56 -1.63 2.60
CA GLU A 61 -10.57 -1.05 1.24
C GLU A 61 -10.15 -2.07 0.19
N GLU A 62 -9.06 -2.79 0.42
CA GLU A 62 -8.53 -3.75 -0.54
C GLU A 62 -9.43 -5.01 -0.60
N SER A 63 -9.99 -5.43 0.53
CA SER A 63 -10.95 -6.53 0.57
C SER A 63 -12.25 -6.20 -0.16
N ALA A 64 -12.72 -4.95 -0.07
CA ALA A 64 -13.84 -4.45 -0.84
C ALA A 64 -13.53 -4.45 -2.34
N CYS A 65 -12.31 -4.05 -2.74
CA CYS A 65 -11.87 -4.10 -4.14
C CYS A 65 -11.89 -5.54 -4.68
N ARG A 66 -11.30 -6.49 -3.95
CA ARG A 66 -11.35 -7.92 -4.29
C ARG A 66 -12.78 -8.42 -4.45
N THR A 67 -13.65 -8.05 -3.52
CA THR A 67 -15.06 -8.49 -3.50
C THR A 67 -15.84 -7.90 -4.67
N ALA A 68 -15.63 -6.63 -5.00
CA ALA A 68 -16.24 -5.96 -6.14
C ALA A 68 -15.84 -6.60 -7.49
N LEU A 69 -14.63 -7.17 -7.56
CA LEU A 69 -14.15 -7.94 -8.71
C LEU A 69 -14.64 -9.39 -8.74
N GLY A 70 -15.36 -9.85 -7.71
CA GLY A 70 -15.85 -11.22 -7.60
C GLY A 70 -14.73 -12.26 -7.48
N MET A 71 -13.55 -11.86 -6.98
CA MET A 71 -12.37 -12.73 -6.92
C MET A 71 -12.21 -13.39 -5.55
N THR A 72 -11.83 -14.67 -5.55
CA THR A 72 -11.31 -15.34 -4.35
C THR A 72 -9.94 -14.74 -3.95
N PRO A 73 -9.49 -14.89 -2.70
CA PRO A 73 -8.19 -14.38 -2.27
C PRO A 73 -7.03 -14.83 -3.18
N GLY A 74 -6.97 -16.12 -3.53
CA GLY A 74 -5.91 -16.65 -4.40
C GLY A 74 -5.98 -16.14 -5.85
N GLN A 75 -7.19 -15.87 -6.38
CA GLN A 75 -7.33 -15.23 -7.70
C GLN A 75 -6.87 -13.78 -7.66
N TYR A 76 -7.22 -13.06 -6.60
CA TYR A 76 -6.86 -11.67 -6.40
C TYR A 76 -5.34 -11.50 -6.25
N GLN A 77 -4.70 -12.36 -5.46
CA GLN A 77 -3.25 -12.41 -5.32
C GLN A 77 -2.55 -12.59 -6.67
N LYS A 78 -3.00 -13.58 -7.47
CA LYS A 78 -2.46 -13.80 -8.82
C LYS A 78 -2.69 -12.63 -9.76
N HIS A 79 -3.89 -12.04 -9.72
CA HIS A 79 -4.24 -10.87 -10.52
C HIS A 79 -3.32 -9.68 -10.19
N TYR A 80 -3.13 -9.41 -8.90
CA TYR A 80 -2.29 -8.32 -8.44
C TYR A 80 -0.81 -8.55 -8.79
N ALA A 81 -0.29 -9.76 -8.57
CA ALA A 81 1.07 -10.12 -8.95
C ALA A 81 1.33 -9.92 -10.46
N ALA A 82 0.40 -10.36 -11.30
CA ALA A 82 0.49 -10.15 -12.75
C ALA A 82 0.46 -8.66 -13.13
N LYS A 83 -0.38 -7.87 -12.46
CA LYS A 83 -0.45 -6.40 -12.66
C LYS A 83 0.86 -5.72 -12.28
N VAL A 84 1.47 -6.08 -11.15
CA VAL A 84 2.76 -5.52 -10.70
C VAL A 84 3.87 -5.86 -11.71
N GLN A 85 3.93 -7.11 -12.17
CA GLN A 85 4.90 -7.52 -13.19
C GLN A 85 4.76 -6.69 -14.47
N ALA A 86 3.52 -6.52 -14.98
CA ALA A 86 3.28 -5.74 -16.19
C ALA A 86 3.68 -4.26 -16.05
N LEU A 87 3.53 -3.68 -14.85
CA LEU A 87 3.99 -2.32 -14.57
C LEU A 87 5.51 -2.22 -14.54
N ALA A 88 6.20 -3.22 -13.95
CA ALA A 88 7.65 -3.30 -13.94
C ALA A 88 8.22 -3.41 -15.37
N ASP A 89 7.67 -4.31 -16.18
CA ASP A 89 8.09 -4.50 -17.58
C ASP A 89 7.93 -3.21 -18.40
N ARG A 90 6.81 -2.50 -18.22
CA ARG A 90 6.55 -1.22 -18.88
C ARG A 90 7.55 -0.14 -18.44
N ARG A 91 7.86 -0.07 -17.15
CA ARG A 91 8.83 0.89 -16.62
C ARG A 91 10.21 0.64 -17.21
N ASP A 92 10.63 -0.61 -17.27
CA ASP A 92 11.95 -0.99 -17.79
C ASP A 92 12.06 -0.71 -19.30
N ALA A 93 10.98 -0.94 -20.06
CA ALA A 93 10.91 -0.54 -21.46
C ALA A 93 11.05 0.98 -21.67
N ILE A 94 10.43 1.79 -20.81
CA ILE A 94 10.56 3.26 -20.86
C ILE A 94 12.00 3.69 -20.52
N HIS A 95 12.62 3.09 -19.50
CA HIS A 95 14.01 3.39 -19.14
C HIS A 95 14.98 3.01 -20.27
N ALA A 96 14.80 1.84 -20.87
CA ALA A 96 15.61 1.41 -22.01
C ALA A 96 15.45 2.37 -23.21
N ALA A 97 14.23 2.82 -23.50
CA ALA A 97 13.97 3.79 -24.57
C ALA A 97 14.50 5.21 -24.27
N SER A 98 14.69 5.55 -22.99
CA SER A 98 15.20 6.87 -22.55
C SER A 98 16.73 6.94 -22.51
N LEU A 99 17.42 5.80 -22.32
CA LEU A 99 18.89 5.71 -22.34
C LEU A 99 19.45 5.45 -23.75
N GLY A 100 18.60 5.05 -24.70
CA GLY A 100 18.95 4.77 -26.08
C GLY A 100 18.49 5.85 -27.05
N ARG A 101 18.91 7.11 -26.87
CA ARG A 101 19.01 8.15 -27.90
C ARG A 101 20.11 9.15 -27.57
#